data_AF-A0A0W0ZYK4-F1
#
_entry.id   AF-A0A0W0ZYK4-F1
#
_cell.length_a   1.000
_cell.length_b   1.000
_cell.length_c   1.000
_cell.angle_alpha   90.00
_cell.angle_beta   90.00
_cell.angle_gamma   90.00
#
_symmetry.space_group_name_H-M   'P 1'
#
loop_
_entity.id
_entity.type
_entity.pdbx_description
1 polymer ?
#
loop_
_entity_poly.entity_id
_entity_poly.type
_entity_poly.pdbx_seq_one_letter_code
_entity_poly.pdbx_strand_id
1 'polypeptide(L)'
;MKKLLAILLCVLCTSVLADDLGKNTYAITCQSCHAPQFAIGMKAPAAFDKKAWNTRFKNAELEVKKNPTEYKTAMDYLLYSMKRGKGLMPHGGLCKEADVPKKNCSDEAFIQAIHYMSKN
;
A
#
# COMPACT_ATOMS: atom_id res chain seq x y z
N MET A 1 45.88 -12.77 26.61
CA MET A 1 45.49 -14.06 25.99
C MET A 1 43.99 -14.05 25.73
N LYS A 2 43.58 -14.35 24.48
CA LYS A 2 42.35 -15.08 24.08
C LYS A 2 41.03 -14.63 24.77
N LYS A 3 39.98 -14.13 24.10
CA LYS A 3 39.51 -14.32 22.73
C LYS A 3 38.55 -13.17 22.35
N LEU A 4 38.85 -12.44 21.28
CA LEU A 4 37.87 -11.65 20.54
C LEU A 4 37.25 -12.58 19.50
N LEU A 5 36.09 -13.16 19.81
CA LEU A 5 35.30 -13.90 18.82
C LEU A 5 33.82 -13.93 19.21
N ALA A 6 33.01 -13.19 18.47
CA ALA A 6 31.60 -13.47 18.15
C ALA A 6 31.15 -12.34 17.20
N ILE A 7 31.55 -12.40 15.94
CA ILE A 7 30.71 -12.86 14.82
C ILE A 7 29.45 -12.01 14.68
N LEU A 8 29.61 -11.04 13.79
CA LEU A 8 28.61 -10.29 13.05
C LEU A 8 27.58 -11.26 12.43
N LEU A 9 26.36 -11.33 12.98
CA LEU A 9 25.25 -12.05 12.34
C LEU A 9 23.93 -11.41 12.77
N CYS A 10 23.30 -10.66 11.86
CA CYS A 10 21.84 -10.42 11.75
C CYS A 10 21.58 -9.22 10.82
N VAL A 11 21.92 -9.33 9.53
CA VAL A 11 21.48 -8.33 8.53
C VAL A 11 20.95 -9.03 7.28
N LEU A 12 20.00 -9.97 7.42
CA LEU A 12 19.35 -10.62 6.26
C LEU A 12 17.89 -11.05 6.53
N CYS A 13 17.05 -10.22 7.17
CA CYS A 13 15.62 -10.55 7.36
C CYS A 13 14.62 -9.46 6.95
N THR A 14 15.04 -8.31 6.43
CA THR A 14 14.09 -7.20 6.16
C THR A 14 13.26 -7.38 4.90
N SER A 15 13.64 -8.25 3.96
CA SER A 15 12.90 -8.43 2.70
C SER A 15 11.68 -9.35 2.80
N VAL A 16 11.66 -10.32 3.72
CA VAL A 16 10.58 -11.32 3.83
C VAL A 16 9.33 -10.74 4.54
N LEU A 17 9.52 -9.78 5.45
CA LEU A 17 8.41 -9.17 6.21
C LEU A 17 7.57 -8.19 5.37
N ALA A 18 8.18 -7.51 4.38
CA ALA A 18 7.49 -6.53 3.55
C ALA A 18 6.47 -7.16 2.58
N ASP A 19 6.79 -8.36 2.05
CA ASP A 19 5.91 -9.08 1.12
C ASP A 19 4.64 -9.61 1.79
N ASP A 20 4.74 -10.00 3.08
CA ASP A 20 3.60 -10.46 3.86
C ASP A 20 2.70 -9.28 4.30
N LEU A 21 3.29 -8.16 4.71
CA LEU A 21 2.51 -7.00 5.17
C LEU A 21 1.60 -6.43 4.08
N GLY A 22 2.13 -6.15 2.88
CA GLY A 22 1.35 -5.57 1.79
C GLY A 22 0.22 -6.50 1.31
N LYS A 23 0.52 -7.80 1.22
CA LYS A 23 -0.46 -8.83 0.85
C LYS A 23 -1.55 -8.98 1.90
N ASN A 24 -1.19 -9.00 3.19
CA ASN A 24 -2.14 -9.14 4.29
C ASN A 24 -3.06 -7.92 4.41
N THR A 25 -2.50 -6.71 4.32
CA THR A 25 -3.31 -5.49 4.29
C THR A 25 -4.23 -5.49 3.08
N TYR A 26 -3.73 -5.85 1.89
CA TYR A 26 -4.59 -6.02 0.71
C TYR A 26 -5.76 -6.96 0.98
N ALA A 27 -5.49 -8.16 1.49
CA ALA A 27 -6.50 -9.19 1.72
C ALA A 27 -7.57 -8.75 2.73
N ILE A 28 -7.15 -8.10 3.81
CA ILE A 28 -8.05 -7.67 4.89
C ILE A 28 -8.88 -6.44 4.50
N THR A 29 -8.29 -5.47 3.80
CA THR A 29 -8.89 -4.13 3.65
C THR A 29 -9.22 -3.77 2.21
N CYS A 30 -8.35 -4.08 1.27
CA CYS A 30 -8.45 -3.58 -0.11
C CYS A 30 -9.18 -4.53 -1.06
N GLN A 31 -9.11 -5.84 -0.80
CA GLN A 31 -9.51 -6.90 -1.73
C GLN A 31 -10.99 -6.82 -2.13
N SER A 32 -11.87 -6.46 -1.20
CA SER A 32 -13.32 -6.37 -1.44
C SER A 32 -13.70 -5.42 -2.57
N CYS A 33 -12.86 -4.42 -2.85
CA CYS A 33 -13.05 -3.46 -3.95
C CYS A 33 -12.04 -3.65 -5.07
N HIS A 34 -10.78 -3.95 -4.75
CA HIS A 34 -9.69 -3.96 -5.73
C HIS A 34 -9.44 -5.31 -6.36
N ALA A 35 -10.00 -6.42 -5.88
CA ALA A 35 -9.85 -7.69 -6.58
C ALA A 35 -10.47 -7.63 -7.99
N PRO A 36 -9.82 -8.20 -9.04
CA PRO A 36 -10.27 -8.03 -10.43
C PRO A 36 -11.74 -8.34 -10.66
N GLN A 37 -12.29 -9.33 -9.95
CA GLN A 37 -13.70 -9.73 -10.05
C GLN A 37 -14.69 -8.70 -9.49
N PHE A 38 -14.26 -7.79 -8.60
CA PHE A 38 -15.12 -6.77 -7.99
C PHE A 38 -14.84 -5.36 -8.52
N ALA A 39 -13.62 -5.12 -8.99
CA ALA A 39 -13.12 -3.79 -9.33
C ALA A 39 -13.96 -3.04 -10.36
N ILE A 40 -14.50 -3.74 -11.37
CA ILE A 40 -15.36 -3.12 -12.39
C ILE A 40 -16.64 -2.55 -11.77
N GLY A 41 -17.34 -3.36 -10.95
CA GLY A 41 -18.58 -2.93 -10.28
C GLY A 41 -18.33 -1.83 -9.25
N MET A 42 -17.20 -1.89 -8.56
CA MET A 42 -16.81 -0.89 -7.56
C MET A 42 -16.15 0.36 -8.17
N LYS A 43 -15.93 0.37 -9.49
CA LYS A 43 -15.19 1.42 -10.23
C LYS A 43 -13.80 1.69 -9.61
N ALA A 44 -13.17 0.66 -9.08
CA ALA A 44 -11.84 0.70 -8.47
C ALA A 44 -10.76 0.29 -9.51
N PRO A 45 -9.51 0.74 -9.39
CA PRO A 45 -8.41 0.17 -10.17
C PRO A 45 -8.18 -1.28 -9.70
N ALA A 46 -8.37 -2.24 -10.60
CA ALA A 46 -8.14 -3.65 -10.29
C ALA A 46 -6.68 -3.87 -9.84
N ALA A 47 -6.48 -4.65 -8.79
CA ALA A 47 -5.17 -5.13 -8.37
C ALA A 47 -4.54 -5.87 -9.55
N PHE A 48 -3.25 -5.60 -9.78
CA PHE A 48 -2.44 -6.17 -10.86
C PHE A 48 -2.85 -5.73 -12.28
N ASP A 49 -3.78 -4.76 -12.43
CA ASP A 49 -3.97 -4.07 -13.70
C ASP A 49 -2.90 -2.99 -13.89
N LYS A 50 -1.84 -3.36 -14.59
CA LYS A 50 -0.71 -2.48 -14.93
C LYS A 50 -1.15 -1.13 -15.50
N LYS A 51 -2.13 -1.12 -16.40
CA LYS A 51 -2.55 0.09 -17.10
C LYS A 51 -3.31 1.01 -16.15
N ALA A 52 -4.20 0.44 -15.34
CA ALA A 52 -4.92 1.20 -14.33
C ALA A 52 -3.96 1.83 -13.31
N TRP A 53 -3.05 1.04 -12.73
CA TRP A 53 -2.10 1.53 -11.72
C TRP A 53 -1.10 2.54 -12.29
N ASN A 54 -0.56 2.33 -13.49
CA ASN A 54 0.30 3.32 -14.15
C ASN A 54 -0.41 4.66 -14.34
N THR A 55 -1.70 4.64 -14.68
CA THR A 55 -2.50 5.85 -14.81
C THR A 55 -2.68 6.54 -13.45
N ARG A 56 -2.86 5.78 -12.36
CA ARG A 56 -2.97 6.33 -11.00
C ARG A 56 -1.67 6.98 -10.54
N PHE A 57 -0.52 6.34 -10.76
CA PHE A 57 0.77 6.93 -10.44
C PHE A 57 1.06 8.19 -11.25
N LYS A 58 0.82 8.19 -12.57
CA LYS A 58 0.96 9.40 -13.40
C LYS A 58 0.09 10.56 -12.91
N ASN A 59 -1.16 10.28 -12.56
CA ASN A 59 -2.04 11.32 -12.02
C ASN A 59 -1.54 11.82 -10.66
N ALA A 60 -1.04 10.93 -9.80
CA ALA A 60 -0.46 11.31 -8.51
C ALA A 60 0.79 12.20 -8.68
N GLU A 61 1.66 11.91 -9.66
CA GLU A 61 2.81 12.77 -9.99
C GLU A 61 2.38 14.17 -10.44
N LEU A 62 1.27 14.29 -11.17
CA LEU A 62 0.72 15.60 -11.53
C LEU A 62 0.22 16.36 -10.31
N GLU A 63 -0.36 15.68 -9.33
CA GLU A 63 -0.84 16.29 -8.09
C GLU A 63 0.31 16.73 -7.18
N VAL A 64 1.41 15.97 -7.14
CA VAL A 64 2.68 16.36 -6.50
C VAL A 64 3.23 17.64 -7.13
N LYS A 65 3.24 17.74 -8.47
CA LYS A 65 3.73 18.95 -9.16
C LYS A 65 2.89 20.18 -8.87
N LYS A 66 1.57 20.02 -8.67
CA LYS A 66 0.67 21.12 -8.30
C LYS A 66 0.82 21.56 -6.85
N ASN A 67 1.13 20.61 -5.95
CA ASN A 67 1.17 20.84 -4.50
C ASN A 67 2.49 20.32 -3.87
N PRO A 68 3.66 20.84 -4.29
CA PRO A 68 4.96 20.26 -3.94
C PRO A 68 5.32 20.40 -2.45
N THR A 69 4.63 21.28 -1.71
CA THR A 69 4.81 21.45 -0.26
C THR A 69 3.99 20.45 0.55
N GLU A 70 2.93 19.87 -0.03
CA GLU A 70 2.06 18.89 0.63
C GLU A 70 2.51 17.46 0.38
N TYR A 71 2.92 17.14 -0.85
CA TYR A 71 3.29 15.79 -1.26
C TYR A 71 4.69 15.81 -1.87
N LYS A 72 5.59 14.95 -1.39
CA LYS A 72 6.96 14.85 -1.94
C LYS A 72 7.02 13.79 -3.05
N THR A 73 6.20 12.75 -2.94
CA THR A 73 6.17 11.63 -3.88
C THR A 73 4.74 11.30 -4.34
N ALA A 74 4.64 10.60 -5.47
CA ALA A 74 3.36 10.05 -5.94
C ALA A 74 2.72 9.12 -4.90
N MET A 75 3.53 8.37 -4.15
CA MET A 75 3.05 7.51 -3.08
C MET A 75 2.45 8.33 -1.93
N ASP A 76 3.04 9.46 -1.56
CA ASP A 76 2.50 10.34 -0.51
C ASP A 76 1.08 10.80 -0.85
N TYR A 77 0.87 11.21 -2.10
CA TYR A 77 -0.45 11.59 -2.59
C TYR A 77 -1.44 10.41 -2.60
N LEU A 78 -1.01 9.23 -3.07
CA LEU A 78 -1.88 8.05 -3.10
C LEU A 78 -2.28 7.60 -1.68
N LEU A 79 -1.33 7.59 -0.75
CA LEU A 79 -1.57 7.31 0.66
C LEU A 79 -2.54 8.34 1.26
N TYR A 80 -2.30 9.63 1.05
CA TYR A 80 -3.19 10.70 1.48
C TYR A 80 -4.61 10.53 0.92
N SER A 81 -4.73 10.31 -0.39
CA SER A 81 -6.01 10.14 -1.07
C SER A 81 -6.77 8.91 -0.57
N MET A 82 -6.07 7.83 -0.25
CA MET A 82 -6.67 6.63 0.33
C MET A 82 -7.11 6.85 1.77
N LYS A 83 -6.25 7.47 2.60
CA LYS A 83 -6.61 7.80 3.98
C LYS A 83 -7.85 8.68 4.02
N ARG A 84 -7.93 9.74 3.21
CA ARG A 84 -9.10 10.63 3.16
C ARG A 84 -10.35 9.98 2.54
N GLY A 85 -10.17 9.03 1.62
CA GLY A 85 -11.20 8.55 0.71
C GLY A 85 -11.33 9.45 -0.53
N LYS A 86 -11.70 8.86 -1.67
CA LYS A 86 -11.89 9.57 -2.94
C LYS A 86 -12.88 8.85 -3.84
N GLY A 87 -13.94 9.55 -4.25
CA GLY A 87 -15.02 8.96 -5.04
C GLY A 87 -15.73 7.87 -4.24
N LEU A 88 -15.79 6.65 -4.78
CA LEU A 88 -16.39 5.49 -4.11
C LEU A 88 -15.46 4.78 -3.13
N MET A 89 -14.17 5.16 -3.06
CA MET A 89 -13.23 4.57 -2.11
C MET A 89 -13.48 5.15 -0.70
N PRO A 90 -13.85 4.32 0.29
CA PRO A 90 -14.09 4.77 1.66
C PRO A 90 -12.84 5.34 2.32
N HIS A 91 -13.05 6.16 3.35
CA HIS A 91 -11.98 6.67 4.21
C HIS A 91 -11.16 5.51 4.80
N GLY A 92 -9.84 5.55 4.68
CA GLY A 92 -8.93 4.54 5.24
C GLY A 92 -9.10 3.12 4.66
N GLY A 93 -9.76 2.97 3.51
CA GLY A 93 -9.89 1.69 2.82
C GLY A 93 -10.55 0.59 3.65
N LEU A 94 -11.52 0.94 4.51
CA LEU A 94 -12.22 0.03 5.42
C LEU A 94 -11.34 -0.66 6.47
N CYS A 95 -10.10 -0.20 6.70
CA CYS A 95 -9.19 -0.89 7.61
C CYS A 95 -9.68 -0.88 9.07
N LYS A 96 -10.33 0.20 9.51
CA LYS A 96 -10.87 0.29 10.88
C LYS A 96 -12.15 -0.52 11.05
N GLU A 97 -12.86 -0.75 9.95
CA GLU A 97 -14.13 -1.46 9.85
C GLU A 97 -13.93 -2.97 9.70
N ALA A 98 -12.74 -3.42 9.28
CA ALA A 98 -12.44 -4.85 9.17
C ALA A 98 -12.52 -5.53 10.54
N ASP A 99 -13.40 -6.52 10.67
CA ASP A 99 -13.61 -7.30 11.89
C ASP A 99 -12.61 -8.47 11.96
N VAL A 100 -11.33 -8.12 12.09
CA VAL A 100 -10.24 -9.10 12.28
C VAL A 100 -9.34 -8.68 13.44
N PRO A 101 -8.88 -9.62 14.28
CA PRO A 101 -7.90 -9.33 15.32
C PRO A 101 -6.60 -8.77 14.72
N LYS A 102 -5.96 -7.82 15.42
CA LYS A 102 -4.61 -7.31 15.09
C LYS A 102 -4.47 -6.72 13.67
N LYS A 103 -5.53 -6.14 13.10
CA LYS A 103 -5.44 -5.40 11.83
C LYS A 103 -4.41 -4.28 11.90
N ASN A 104 -3.57 -4.17 10.88
CA ASN A 104 -2.55 -3.14 10.77
C ASN A 104 -3.00 -2.04 9.78
N CYS A 105 -3.39 -0.89 10.33
CA CYS A 105 -3.79 0.30 9.56
C CYS A 105 -2.70 1.39 9.56
N SER A 106 -1.43 1.00 9.65
CA SER A 106 -0.33 1.95 9.58
C SER A 106 -0.11 2.46 8.15
N ASP A 107 0.54 3.62 8.05
CA ASP A 107 0.92 4.19 6.75
C ASP A 107 1.83 3.24 5.95
N GLU A 108 2.74 2.54 6.63
CA GLU A 108 3.59 1.51 6.01
C GLU A 108 2.76 0.35 5.45
N ALA A 109 1.78 -0.15 6.22
CA ALA A 109 0.91 -1.23 5.78
C ALA A 109 0.16 -0.87 4.50
N PHE A 110 -0.33 0.36 4.44
CA PHE A 110 -1.02 0.90 3.28
C PHE A 110 -0.11 1.15 2.08
N ILE A 111 1.09 1.70 2.29
CA ILE A 111 2.09 1.87 1.22
C ILE A 111 2.44 0.50 0.63
N GLN A 112 2.68 -0.50 1.47
CA GLN A 112 2.97 -1.87 1.02
C GLN A 112 1.78 -2.50 0.30
N ALA A 113 0.53 -2.22 0.70
CA ALA A 113 -0.66 -2.69 -0.02
C ALA A 113 -0.82 -2.02 -1.40
N ILE A 114 -0.54 -0.72 -1.52
CA ILE A 114 -0.54 -0.01 -2.80
C ILE A 114 0.57 -0.58 -3.71
N HIS A 115 1.76 -0.82 -3.17
CA HIS A 115 2.82 -1.52 -3.90
C HIS A 115 2.35 -2.91 -4.33
N TYR A 116 1.81 -3.71 -3.42
CA TYR A 116 1.30 -5.05 -3.72
C TYR A 116 0.30 -5.04 -4.86
N MET A 117 -0.73 -4.18 -4.82
CA MET A 117 -1.73 -4.09 -5.89
C MET A 117 -1.18 -3.54 -7.21
N SER A 118 -0.09 -2.77 -7.19
CA SER A 118 0.52 -2.21 -8.40
C SER A 118 1.68 -3.04 -8.95
N LYS A 119 2.05 -4.14 -8.26
CA LYS A 119 3.04 -5.10 -8.74
C LYS A 119 2.58 -5.74 -10.05
N ASN A 120 3.58 -6.06 -10.88
CA ASN A 120 3.46 -6.91 -12.06
C ASN A 120 4.41 -8.08 -11.86
#